data_AF-A0A815STP3-F1
#
_entry.id   AF-A0A815STP3-F1
#
_cell.length_a   1.000
_cell.length_b   1.000
_cell.length_c   1.000
_cell.angle_alpha   90.00
_cell.angle_beta   90.00
_cell.angle_gamma   90.00
#
_symmetry.space_group_name_H-M   'P 1'
#
loop_
_entity.id
_entity.type
_entity.pdbx_description
1 polymer ?
#
loop_
_entity_poly.entity_id
_entity_poly.type
_entity_poly.pdbx_seq_one_letter_code
_entity_poly.pdbx_strand_id
1 'polypeptide(L)'
;MLTGLLQLWRKLWLTIKNYNLFPSISPTQDQHQLRNQRLSTRLFIILLILSLIVLILYTSLITITQTLKFSSPSITQYRQLYSTYSQTLSCDCKQISINYDTFLHLNYTLHQVCDSIFVTEDWFDYVTLTLKTSSGNTQFMIVKSTAH
;
A
#
# COMPACT_ATOMS: atom_id res chain seq x y z
N MET A 1 40.01 42.91 -10.38
CA MET A 1 39.02 42.02 -9.72
C MET A 1 39.50 41.50 -8.37
N LEU A 2 40.73 40.97 -8.26
CA LEU A 2 41.27 40.37 -7.01
C LEU A 2 41.32 41.32 -5.80
N THR A 3 41.64 42.60 -6.02
CA THR A 3 41.77 43.63 -4.98
C THR A 3 40.43 44.04 -4.37
N GLY A 4 39.37 44.11 -5.19
CA GLY A 4 38.01 44.41 -4.71
C GLY A 4 37.44 43.30 -3.83
N LEU A 5 37.70 42.04 -4.20
CA LEU A 5 37.31 40.86 -3.40
C LEU A 5 38.01 40.85 -2.03
N LEU A 6 39.30 41.16 -1.98
CA LEU A 6 40.05 41.25 -0.73
C LEU A 6 39.53 42.37 0.19
N GLN A 7 39.17 43.53 -0.40
CA GLN A 7 38.60 44.66 0.34
C GLN A 7 37.22 44.33 0.90
N LEU A 8 36.37 43.65 0.12
CA LEU A 8 35.06 43.16 0.56
C LEU A 8 35.21 42.16 1.72
N TRP A 9 36.14 41.21 1.59
CA TRP A 9 36.43 40.23 2.63
C TRP A 9 36.90 40.88 3.93
N ARG A 10 37.78 41.88 3.84
CA ARG A 10 38.26 42.64 5.00
C ARG A 10 37.13 43.39 5.71
N LYS A 11 36.25 44.04 4.95
CA LYS A 11 35.07 44.72 5.51
C LYS A 11 34.13 43.73 6.19
N LEU A 12 33.83 42.61 5.54
CA LEU A 12 32.97 41.57 6.07
C LEU A 12 33.52 41.00 7.39
N TRP A 13 34.82 40.69 7.43
CA TRP A 13 35.48 40.15 8.62
C TRP A 13 35.43 41.13 9.79
N LEU A 14 35.65 42.42 9.54
CA LEU A 14 35.56 43.46 10.57
C LEU A 14 34.13 43.60 11.12
N THR A 15 33.13 43.54 10.24
CA THR A 15 31.72 43.58 10.65
C THR A 15 31.36 42.36 11.49
N ILE A 16 31.76 41.16 11.07
CA ILE A 16 31.49 39.90 11.81
C ILE A 16 32.19 39.93 13.17
N LYS A 17 33.44 40.39 13.24
CA LYS A 17 34.21 40.43 14.50
C LYS A 17 33.60 41.37 15.53
N ASN A 18 33.02 42.48 15.08
CA ASN A 18 32.39 43.49 15.95
C ASN A 18 30.89 43.30 16.10
N TYR A 19 30.33 42.24 15.50
CA TYR A 19 28.91 41.97 15.54
C TYR A 19 28.47 41.65 16.98
N ASN A 20 27.33 42.23 17.35
CA ASN A 20 26.69 42.03 18.63
C ASN A 20 25.18 41.95 18.38
N LEU A 21 24.62 40.75 18.49
CA LEU A 21 23.21 40.49 18.26
C LEU A 21 22.34 40.94 19.44
N PHE A 22 22.94 41.06 20.63
CA PHE A 22 22.25 41.42 21.87
C PHE A 22 22.77 42.76 22.42
N PRO A 23 22.62 43.88 21.68
CA PRO A 23 22.98 45.18 22.21
C PRO A 23 21.99 45.62 23.29
N SER A 24 22.47 46.44 24.22
CA SER A 24 21.62 47.15 25.19
C SER A 24 20.85 48.27 24.50
N ILE A 25 19.67 48.60 25.04
CA ILE A 25 18.76 49.65 24.52
C ILE A 25 19.46 51.01 24.44
N SER A 26 20.26 51.33 25.45
CA SER A 26 21.19 52.46 25.42
C SER A 26 22.62 51.93 25.21
N PRO A 27 23.44 52.56 24.34
CA PRO A 27 24.82 52.15 24.13
C PRO A 27 25.61 52.21 25.45
N THR A 28 26.00 51.06 25.97
CA THR A 28 26.75 50.95 27.22
C THR A 28 28.22 51.21 26.95
N GLN A 29 28.84 52.14 27.70
CA GLN A 29 30.30 52.33 27.68
C GLN A 29 31.04 51.33 28.58
N ASP A 30 30.31 50.57 29.39
CA ASP A 30 30.87 49.54 30.27
C ASP A 30 31.45 48.37 29.45
N GLN A 31 32.77 48.16 29.62
CA GLN A 31 33.52 47.11 28.95
C GLN A 31 33.06 45.70 29.35
N HIS A 32 32.61 45.51 30.60
CA HIS A 32 32.15 44.20 31.08
C HIS A 32 30.86 43.79 30.38
N GLN A 33 29.91 44.73 30.26
CA GLN A 33 28.64 44.49 29.58
C GLN A 33 28.87 44.21 28.09
N LEU A 34 29.71 45.00 27.41
CA LEU A 34 30.05 44.76 25.99
C LEU A 34 30.71 43.39 25.76
N ARG A 35 31.58 42.95 26.68
CA ARG A 35 32.20 41.63 26.60
C ARG A 35 31.16 40.52 26.72
N ASN A 36 30.23 40.65 27.66
CA ASN A 36 29.17 39.67 27.87
C ASN A 36 28.20 39.59 26.69
N GLN A 37 27.79 40.74 26.13
CA GLN A 37 26.92 40.81 24.95
C GLN A 37 27.56 40.13 23.73
N ARG A 38 28.85 40.38 23.48
CA ARG A 38 29.61 39.71 22.39
C ARG A 38 29.78 38.22 22.64
N LEU A 39 30.02 37.80 23.89
CA LEU A 39 30.13 36.38 24.24
C LEU A 39 28.80 35.65 24.02
N SER A 40 27.70 36.23 24.50
CA SER A 40 26.35 35.72 24.28
C SER A 40 26.03 35.60 22.79
N THR A 41 26.37 36.63 21.99
CA THR A 41 26.21 36.59 20.54
C THR A 41 26.97 35.42 19.90
N ARG A 42 28.23 35.19 20.31
CA ARG A 42 29.03 34.07 19.79
C ARG A 42 28.42 32.72 20.16
N LEU A 43 28.03 32.54 21.42
CA LEU A 43 27.40 31.31 21.88
C LEU A 43 26.08 31.03 21.14
N PHE A 44 25.23 32.05 20.99
CA PHE A 44 23.98 31.93 20.24
C PHE A 44 24.22 31.52 18.79
N ILE A 45 25.14 32.17 18.08
CA ILE A 45 25.44 31.83 16.68
C ILE A 45 25.97 30.40 16.56
N ILE A 46 26.86 29.97 17.47
CA ILE A 46 27.38 28.60 17.48
C ILE A 46 26.23 27.60 17.70
N LEU A 47 25.38 27.82 18.69
CA LEU A 47 24.24 26.96 18.98
C LEU A 47 23.23 26.93 17.82
N LEU A 48 22.96 28.08 17.21
CA LEU A 48 22.09 28.19 16.05
C LEU A 48 22.64 27.38 14.87
N ILE A 49 23.93 27.55 14.55
CA ILE A 49 24.58 26.79 13.48
C ILE A 49 24.53 25.28 13.78
N LEU A 50 24.84 24.87 15.01
CA LEU A 50 24.74 23.46 15.41
C LEU A 50 23.32 22.91 15.25
N SER A 51 22.30 23.67 15.66
CA SER A 51 20.89 23.27 15.51
C SER A 51 20.48 23.11 14.04
N LEU A 52 20.91 24.04 13.17
CA LEU A 52 20.64 23.98 11.74
C LEU A 52 21.36 22.80 11.09
N ILE A 53 22.61 22.52 11.48
CA ILE A 53 23.36 21.36 11.00
C ILE A 53 22.60 20.07 11.36
N VAL A 54 22.15 19.92 12.61
CA VAL A 54 21.36 18.75 13.04
C VAL A 54 20.08 18.63 12.21
N LEU A 55 19.36 19.72 11.99
CA LEU A 55 18.13 19.72 11.19
C LEU A 55 18.39 19.31 9.73
N ILE A 56 19.44 19.85 9.11
CA ILE A 56 19.82 19.55 7.72
C ILE A 56 20.23 18.08 7.60
N LEU A 57 21.05 17.58 8.54
CA LEU A 57 21.46 16.18 8.57
C LEU A 57 20.24 15.29 8.72
N TYR A 58 19.37 15.56 9.69
CA TYR A 58 18.13 14.80 9.88
C TYR A 58 17.29 14.74 8.60
N THR A 59 17.08 15.89 7.96
CA THR A 59 16.26 15.99 6.74
C THR A 59 16.94 15.32 5.53
N SER A 60 18.27 15.24 5.52
CA SER A 60 19.02 14.60 4.44
C SER A 60 19.14 13.09 4.61
N LEU A 61 19.17 12.62 5.87
CA LEU A 61 19.28 11.20 6.22
C LEU A 61 17.92 10.50 6.23
N ILE A 62 16.81 11.23 6.33
CA ILE A 62 15.48 10.62 6.28
C ILE A 62 15.22 10.06 4.88
N THR A 63 14.97 8.76 4.81
CA THR A 63 14.57 8.09 3.58
C THR A 63 13.09 8.34 3.32
N ILE A 64 12.78 9.08 2.25
CA ILE A 64 11.40 9.31 1.84
C ILE A 64 10.86 8.02 1.23
N THR A 65 9.89 7.38 1.89
CA THR A 65 9.17 6.22 1.34
C THR A 65 8.22 6.69 0.23
N GLN A 66 8.47 6.26 -1.00
CA GLN A 66 7.57 6.54 -2.13
C GLN A 66 6.64 5.35 -2.36
N THR A 67 5.34 5.63 -2.49
CA THR A 67 4.35 4.60 -2.85
C THR A 67 4.27 4.51 -4.38
N LEU A 68 4.70 3.39 -4.95
CA LEU A 68 4.62 3.13 -6.39
C LEU A 68 3.35 2.35 -6.72
N LYS A 69 2.58 2.80 -7.71
CA LYS A 69 1.35 2.14 -8.17
C LYS A 69 1.58 1.47 -9.52
N PHE A 70 1.38 0.16 -9.57
CA PHE A 70 1.49 -0.64 -10.79
C PHE A 70 0.11 -1.08 -11.28
N SER A 71 -0.24 -0.67 -12.51
CA SER A 71 -1.51 -1.03 -13.12
C SER A 71 -1.37 -2.38 -13.85
N SER A 72 -2.00 -3.43 -13.32
CA SER A 72 -2.01 -4.78 -13.91
C SER A 72 -0.59 -5.38 -14.11
N PRO A 73 0.15 -5.63 -13.02
CA PRO A 73 1.48 -6.25 -13.11
C PRO A 73 1.39 -7.67 -13.67
N SER A 74 2.44 -8.11 -14.39
CA SER A 74 2.56 -9.53 -14.74
C SER A 74 2.83 -10.38 -13.49
N ILE A 75 2.57 -11.69 -13.56
CA ILE A 75 2.81 -12.60 -12.43
C ILE A 75 4.30 -12.67 -12.03
N THR A 76 5.21 -12.43 -12.96
CA THR A 76 6.65 -12.42 -12.69
C THR A 76 7.06 -11.13 -11.98
N GLN A 77 6.54 -9.98 -12.42
CA GLN A 77 6.75 -8.70 -11.75
C GLN A 77 6.20 -8.72 -10.33
N TYR A 78 4.98 -9.23 -10.14
CA TYR A 78 4.39 -9.40 -8.81
C TYR A 78 5.30 -10.22 -7.90
N ARG A 79 5.79 -11.38 -8.36
CA ARG A 79 6.69 -12.23 -7.56
C ARG A 79 7.98 -11.52 -7.15
N GLN A 80 8.58 -10.75 -8.06
CA GLN A 80 9.79 -9.95 -7.76
C GLN A 80 9.52 -8.82 -6.76
N LEU A 81 8.38 -8.14 -6.89
CA LEU A 81 7.97 -7.09 -5.95
C LEU A 81 7.66 -7.69 -4.57
N TYR A 82 6.97 -8.82 -4.53
CA TYR A 82 6.63 -9.51 -3.29
C TYR A 82 7.87 -10.04 -2.56
N SER A 83 8.88 -10.56 -3.27
CA SER A 83 10.11 -11.03 -2.62
C SER A 83 10.87 -9.92 -1.89
N THR A 84 10.78 -8.68 -2.39
CA THR A 84 11.54 -7.54 -1.86
C THR A 84 10.73 -6.69 -0.89
N TYR A 85 9.42 -6.57 -1.11
CA TYR A 85 8.53 -5.63 -0.41
C TYR A 85 7.30 -6.31 0.22
N SER A 86 7.37 -7.61 0.56
CA SER A 86 6.24 -8.39 1.10
C SER A 86 5.48 -7.71 2.24
N GLN A 87 6.18 -6.97 3.11
CA GLN A 87 5.60 -6.30 4.27
C GLN A 87 4.84 -5.01 3.93
N THR A 88 5.16 -4.36 2.82
CA THR A 88 4.60 -3.05 2.43
C THR A 88 3.81 -3.11 1.12
N LEU A 89 3.81 -4.25 0.42
CA LEU A 89 3.10 -4.43 -0.83
C LEU A 89 1.61 -4.64 -0.57
N SER A 90 0.77 -3.68 -0.99
CA SER A 90 -0.68 -3.84 -1.02
C SER A 90 -1.17 -4.16 -2.43
N CYS A 91 -2.09 -5.11 -2.55
CA CYS A 91 -2.72 -5.49 -3.82
C CYS A 91 -4.23 -5.36 -3.69
N ASP A 92 -4.77 -4.28 -4.24
CA ASP A 92 -6.21 -4.06 -4.26
C ASP A 92 -6.87 -5.01 -5.26
N CYS A 93 -7.91 -5.72 -4.83
CA CYS A 93 -8.72 -6.53 -5.74
C CYS A 93 -9.49 -5.60 -6.69
N LYS A 94 -9.20 -5.67 -7.99
CA LYS A 94 -9.98 -4.98 -9.02
C LYS A 94 -11.39 -5.54 -9.19
N GLN A 95 -11.58 -6.83 -8.93
CA GLN A 95 -12.84 -7.53 -9.11
C GLN A 95 -13.02 -8.54 -7.98
N ILE A 96 -14.06 -8.34 -7.18
CA ILE A 96 -14.35 -9.13 -5.97
C ILE A 96 -15.24 -10.34 -6.32
N SER A 97 -16.02 -10.22 -7.39
CA SER A 97 -16.89 -11.27 -7.89
C SER A 97 -16.68 -11.44 -9.39
N ILE A 98 -16.41 -12.66 -9.81
CA ILE A 98 -16.35 -13.04 -11.21
C ILE A 98 -17.55 -13.94 -11.47
N ASN A 99 -18.22 -13.75 -12.60
CA ASN A 99 -19.37 -14.56 -12.96
C ASN A 99 -18.90 -16.02 -13.12
N TYR A 100 -19.65 -16.96 -12.57
CA TYR A 100 -19.32 -18.38 -12.61
C TYR A 100 -19.16 -18.90 -14.05
N ASP A 101 -19.98 -18.39 -14.96
CA ASP A 101 -19.93 -18.69 -16.40
C ASP A 101 -18.56 -18.36 -17.02
N THR A 102 -17.85 -17.36 -16.48
CA THR A 102 -16.54 -16.92 -17.02
C THR A 102 -15.40 -17.89 -16.73
N PHE A 103 -15.53 -18.73 -15.69
CA PHE A 103 -14.53 -19.76 -15.35
C PHE A 103 -14.96 -21.16 -15.71
N LEU A 104 -16.28 -21.42 -15.69
CA LEU A 104 -16.84 -22.75 -15.86
C LEU A 104 -17.70 -22.79 -17.12
N HIS A 105 -17.01 -22.89 -18.25
CA HIS A 105 -17.66 -23.21 -19.52
C HIS A 105 -17.82 -24.73 -19.64
N LEU A 106 -18.86 -25.25 -18.97
CA LEU A 106 -19.16 -26.68 -18.95
C LEU A 106 -20.01 -27.06 -20.17
N ASN A 107 -19.36 -27.48 -21.25
CA ASN A 107 -20.02 -28.20 -22.34
C ASN A 107 -20.17 -29.67 -21.94
N TYR A 108 -21.23 -30.00 -21.23
CA TYR A 108 -21.55 -31.38 -20.87
C TYR A 108 -22.57 -31.97 -21.85
N THR A 109 -22.28 -33.15 -22.36
CA THR A 109 -23.26 -33.99 -23.06
C THR A 109 -23.82 -34.97 -22.03
N LEU A 110 -25.11 -34.83 -21.72
CA LEU A 110 -25.80 -35.82 -20.90
C LEU A 110 -25.95 -37.10 -21.74
N HIS A 111 -25.23 -38.15 -21.36
CA HIS A 111 -25.47 -39.46 -21.93
C HIS A 111 -26.77 -40.02 -21.34
N GLN A 112 -27.63 -40.60 -22.19
CA GLN A 112 -28.76 -41.36 -21.68
C GLN A 112 -28.24 -42.47 -20.76
N VAL A 113 -28.94 -42.70 -19.65
CA VAL A 113 -28.66 -43.83 -18.76
C VAL A 113 -29.13 -45.07 -19.50
N CYS A 114 -28.25 -45.64 -20.34
CA CYS A 114 -28.59 -46.75 -21.22
C CYS A 114 -28.61 -48.11 -20.49
N ASP A 115 -27.96 -48.19 -19.33
CA ASP A 115 -27.81 -49.43 -18.58
C ASP A 115 -27.82 -49.13 -17.08
N SER A 116 -29.02 -49.05 -16.53
CA SER A 116 -29.21 -48.93 -15.09
C SER A 116 -30.41 -49.75 -14.67
N ILE A 117 -30.31 -50.37 -13.51
CA ILE A 117 -31.46 -51.03 -12.89
C ILE A 117 -32.65 -50.08 -12.74
N PHE A 118 -32.41 -48.76 -12.63
CA PHE A 118 -33.49 -47.76 -12.53
C PHE A 118 -34.26 -47.50 -13.83
N VAL A 119 -33.77 -47.99 -14.97
CA VAL A 119 -34.46 -47.91 -16.27
C VAL A 119 -35.00 -49.26 -16.74
N THR A 120 -34.81 -50.34 -15.98
CA THR A 120 -35.36 -51.67 -16.33
C THR A 120 -36.84 -51.77 -15.95
N GLU A 121 -37.58 -52.62 -16.67
CA GLU A 121 -38.98 -52.89 -16.37
C GLU A 121 -39.17 -53.48 -14.97
N ASP A 122 -38.23 -54.31 -14.51
CA ASP A 122 -38.24 -54.89 -13.16
C ASP A 122 -38.29 -53.83 -12.04
N TRP A 123 -37.58 -52.72 -12.21
CA TRP A 123 -37.60 -51.61 -11.25
C TRP A 123 -38.93 -50.88 -11.26
N PHE A 124 -39.50 -50.64 -12.45
CA PHE A 124 -40.84 -50.05 -12.55
C PHE A 124 -41.90 -50.93 -11.92
N ASP A 125 -41.80 -52.25 -12.09
CA ASP A 125 -42.69 -53.23 -11.46
C ASP A 125 -42.54 -53.24 -9.94
N TYR A 126 -41.30 -53.26 -9.43
CA TYR A 126 -41.01 -53.17 -8.00
C TYR A 126 -41.62 -51.90 -7.36
N VAL A 127 -41.42 -50.74 -7.99
CA VAL A 127 -41.97 -49.47 -7.50
C VAL A 127 -43.50 -49.47 -7.56
N THR A 128 -44.07 -49.98 -8.65
CA THR A 128 -45.53 -50.05 -8.83
C THR A 128 -46.20 -50.98 -7.80
N LEU A 129 -45.59 -52.13 -7.52
CA LEU A 129 -46.04 -53.07 -6.51
C LEU A 129 -45.97 -52.45 -5.11
N THR A 130 -44.87 -51.74 -4.80
CA THR A 130 -44.67 -51.06 -3.52
C THR A 130 -45.68 -49.92 -3.29
N LEU A 131 -46.10 -49.22 -4.35
CA LEU A 131 -47.13 -48.19 -4.26
C LEU A 131 -48.54 -48.77 -4.08
N LYS A 132 -48.84 -49.91 -4.73
CA LYS A 132 -50.12 -50.61 -4.59
C LYS A 132 -50.35 -51.17 -3.19
N THR A 133 -49.29 -51.56 -2.48
CA THR A 133 -49.39 -52.08 -1.11
C THR A 133 -49.48 -50.98 -0.05
N SER A 134 -49.12 -49.73 -0.39
CA SER A 134 -48.99 -48.62 0.54
C SER A 134 -50.19 -47.67 0.60
N SER A 135 -51.00 -47.52 -0.47
CA SER A 135 -52.12 -46.57 -0.45
C SER A 135 -53.39 -47.09 -1.10
N GLY A 136 -54.48 -47.03 -0.33
CA GLY A 136 -55.82 -46.93 -0.91
C GLY A 136 -55.88 -45.76 -1.90
N ASN A 137 -56.47 -46.01 -3.06
CA ASN A 137 -56.92 -45.06 -4.09
C ASN A 137 -56.08 -43.80 -4.33
N THR A 138 -54.79 -43.95 -4.68
CA THR A 138 -54.09 -42.92 -5.46
C THR A 138 -53.50 -43.54 -6.72
N GLN A 139 -54.04 -43.13 -7.88
CA GLN A 139 -53.57 -43.56 -9.20
C GLN A 139 -52.42 -42.63 -9.60
N PHE A 140 -51.18 -43.10 -9.47
CA PHE A 140 -50.01 -42.40 -9.99
C PHE A 140 -49.70 -42.89 -11.40
N MET A 141 -49.66 -41.97 -12.36
CA MET A 141 -49.23 -42.23 -13.73
C MET A 141 -47.70 -42.11 -13.79
N ILE A 142 -47.01 -43.23 -13.97
CA ILE A 142 -45.58 -43.23 -14.31
C ILE A 142 -45.48 -42.93 -15.80
N VAL A 143 -45.01 -41.72 -16.15
CA VAL A 143 -44.84 -41.29 -17.55
C VAL A 143 -43.45 -41.74 -18.02
N LYS A 144 -43.41 -42.63 -19.03
CA LYS A 144 -42.18 -43.00 -19.72
C LYS A 144 -41.78 -41.82 -20.61
N SER A 145 -40.71 -41.12 -20.26
CA SER A 145 -40.14 -40.07 -21.11
C SER A 145 -39.39 -40.73 -22.26
N THR A 146 -40.07 -40.94 -23.39
CA THR A 146 -39.41 -41.31 -24.65
C THR A 146 -38.81 -40.05 -25.27
N ALA A 147 -37.49 -39.92 -25.21
CA ALA A 147 -36.78 -38.94 -26.02
C ALA A 147 -36.77 -39.42 -27.48
N HIS A 148 -37.39 -38.64 -28.38
CA HIS A 148 -37.24 -38.79 -29.83
C HIS A 148 -35.94 -38.13 -30.30
#